data_AF-A0A917EM47-F1
#
_entry.id   AF-A0A917EM47-F1
#
_cell.length_a   1.000
_cell.length_b   1.000
_cell.length_c   1.000
_cell.angle_alpha   90.00
_cell.angle_beta   90.00
_cell.angle_gamma   90.00
#
_symmetry.space_group_name_H-M   'P 1'
#
loop_
_entity.id
_entity.type
_entity.pdbx_description
1 polymer ?
#
loop_
_entity_poly.entity_id
_entity_poly.type
_entity_poly.pdbx_seq_one_letter_code
_entity_poly.pdbx_strand_id
1 'polypeptide(L)'
;MDKGVIFNALDYQLQVGEISISVPDHSSKEYSIFTDLADFFGVETNNEAQKMLTVKVKDEGIRGKLHFDAESDFVGIYSRNGKAILKVAVLLNKLMKEDFNLLNIQEYEQFIDSWKRPKKQKWGIGDIFSIKLPSGTYFFGQIVELNEGVAPICLIFDLNSKHMPSTQEIYDAEIITAVWINSYYFDDYTFNVLFRMEIIGEVGSTNRRDPVRNVTWSTSSLEEFCMNYQLEWKSEVIENMLYNRHFVRRRKCMIE
;
A
#
# COMPACT_ATOMS: atom_id res chain seq x y z
N MET A 1 -24.66 17.67 -19.72
CA MET A 1 -24.51 16.20 -19.68
C MET A 1 -24.37 15.84 -18.22
N ASP A 2 -25.38 15.18 -17.65
CA ASP A 2 -25.32 14.68 -16.27
C ASP A 2 -24.22 13.62 -16.19
N LYS A 3 -23.06 14.01 -15.66
CA LYS A 3 -22.05 13.05 -15.26
C LYS A 3 -22.49 12.57 -13.88
N GLY A 4 -23.11 11.39 -13.84
CA GLY A 4 -23.35 10.68 -12.59
C GLY A 4 -22.04 10.38 -11.85
N VAL A 5 -22.13 9.75 -10.68
CA VAL A 5 -20.96 9.40 -9.87
C VAL A 5 -19.89 8.66 -10.68
N ILE A 6 -18.68 9.20 -10.70
CA ILE A 6 -17.51 8.59 -11.34
C ILE A 6 -16.68 7.91 -10.25
N PHE A 7 -16.61 6.58 -10.32
CA PHE A 7 -15.83 5.76 -9.40
C PHE A 7 -14.85 4.88 -10.16
N ASN A 8 -13.56 4.99 -9.81
CA ASN A 8 -12.51 4.11 -10.28
C ASN A 8 -12.30 2.99 -9.25
N ALA A 9 -12.75 1.79 -9.61
CA ALA A 9 -12.66 0.61 -8.75
C ALA A 9 -11.25 0.03 -8.62
N LEU A 10 -10.33 0.36 -9.54
CA LEU A 10 -8.94 -0.10 -9.46
C LEU A 10 -8.18 0.66 -8.38
N ASP A 11 -8.39 1.97 -8.32
CA ASP A 11 -7.67 2.87 -7.40
C ASP A 11 -8.48 3.21 -6.14
N TYR A 12 -9.70 2.67 -6.01
CA TYR A 12 -10.66 3.01 -4.94
C TYR A 12 -10.90 4.52 -4.83
N GLN A 13 -11.07 5.18 -5.98
CA GLN A 13 -11.22 6.63 -6.05
C GLN A 13 -12.61 7.05 -6.51
N LEU A 14 -13.26 7.89 -5.71
CA LEU A 14 -14.52 8.55 -6.01
C LEU A 14 -14.24 9.99 -6.45
N GLN A 15 -14.52 10.31 -7.71
CA GLN A 15 -14.29 11.65 -8.24
C GLN A 15 -15.48 12.57 -7.92
N VAL A 16 -15.20 13.69 -7.26
CA VAL A 16 -16.17 14.75 -6.93
C VAL A 16 -15.67 16.05 -7.55
N GLY A 17 -16.19 16.40 -8.73
CA GLY A 17 -15.68 17.54 -9.50
C GLY A 17 -14.22 17.31 -9.90
N GLU A 18 -13.31 18.19 -9.49
CA GLU A 18 -11.85 18.03 -9.66
C GLU A 18 -11.17 17.31 -8.50
N ILE A 19 -11.89 17.09 -7.39
CA ILE A 19 -11.33 16.46 -6.19
C ILE A 19 -11.60 14.96 -6.20
N SER A 20 -10.52 14.17 -6.16
CA SER A 20 -10.60 12.73 -5.94
C SER A 20 -10.63 12.40 -4.45
N ILE A 21 -11.59 11.57 -4.03
CA ILE A 21 -11.68 11.00 -2.69
C ILE A 21 -11.26 9.53 -2.78
N SER A 22 -10.16 9.17 -2.12
CA SER A 22 -9.84 7.78 -1.86
C SER A 22 -10.82 7.23 -0.83
N VAL A 23 -11.53 6.16 -1.16
CA VAL A 23 -12.48 5.50 -0.26
C VAL A 23 -11.79 4.35 0.50
N PRO A 24 -12.31 3.91 1.67
CA PRO A 24 -11.70 2.84 2.43
C PRO A 24 -11.51 1.56 1.60
N ASP A 25 -10.29 1.05 1.56
CA ASP A 25 -9.87 -0.12 0.78
C ASP A 25 -9.45 -1.28 1.71
N HIS A 26 -8.67 -2.23 1.20
CA HIS A 26 -8.19 -3.38 1.97
C HIS A 26 -7.36 -2.98 3.19
N SER A 27 -6.67 -1.85 3.14
CA SER A 27 -5.65 -1.45 4.11
C SER A 27 -6.04 -0.24 4.95
N SER A 28 -6.63 0.77 4.33
CA SER A 28 -7.15 1.95 5.00
C SER A 28 -8.62 1.79 5.39
N LYS A 29 -8.97 2.28 6.58
CA LYS A 29 -10.37 2.37 7.07
C LYS A 29 -10.96 3.76 6.85
N GLU A 30 -10.18 4.69 6.34
CA GLU A 30 -10.51 6.10 6.30
C GLU A 30 -10.68 6.53 4.85
N TYR A 31 -11.58 7.48 4.64
CA TYR A 31 -11.60 8.22 3.40
C TYR A 31 -10.49 9.26 3.45
N SER A 32 -9.87 9.53 2.31
CA SER A 32 -8.84 10.56 2.21
C SER A 32 -8.91 11.38 0.92
N ILE A 33 -8.39 12.61 1.02
CA ILE A 33 -8.15 13.50 -0.12
C ILE A 33 -6.68 13.88 -0.05
N PHE A 34 -5.98 13.80 -1.18
CA PHE A 34 -4.61 14.29 -1.35
C PHE A 34 -4.64 15.34 -2.45
N THR A 35 -4.28 16.57 -2.11
CA THR A 35 -4.31 17.67 -3.07
C THR A 35 -3.23 18.69 -2.70
N ASP A 36 -2.59 19.27 -3.70
CA ASP A 36 -1.75 20.45 -3.48
C ASP A 36 -2.65 21.65 -3.19
N LEU A 37 -2.53 22.20 -1.99
CA LEU A 37 -3.30 23.36 -1.56
C LEU A 37 -2.47 24.64 -1.55
N ALA A 38 -1.15 24.55 -1.61
CA ALA A 38 -0.26 25.70 -1.58
C ALA A 38 -0.48 26.55 -2.84
N ASP A 39 -0.37 25.91 -4.00
CA ASP A 39 -0.66 26.52 -5.30
C ASP A 39 -2.09 27.04 -5.36
N PHE A 40 -3.04 26.27 -4.82
CA PHE A 40 -4.45 26.62 -4.80
C PHE A 40 -4.74 27.91 -4.00
N PHE A 41 -4.16 28.05 -2.81
CA PHE A 41 -4.35 29.25 -1.97
C PHE A 41 -3.38 30.38 -2.31
N GLY A 42 -2.43 30.16 -3.24
CA GLY A 42 -1.39 31.13 -3.59
C GLY A 42 -0.45 31.43 -2.42
N VAL A 43 -0.13 30.41 -1.63
CA VAL A 43 0.77 30.49 -0.47
C VAL A 43 2.04 29.67 -0.72
N GLU A 44 3.08 29.95 0.06
CA GLU A 44 4.40 29.33 -0.17
C GLU A 44 4.43 27.86 0.26
N THR A 45 3.63 27.47 1.26
CA THR A 45 3.70 26.12 1.84
C THR A 45 2.34 25.48 2.06
N ASN A 46 2.31 24.14 1.95
CA ASN A 46 1.13 23.34 2.27
C ASN A 46 0.75 23.44 3.76
N ASN A 47 1.69 23.77 4.64
CA ASN A 47 1.42 24.07 6.05
C ASN A 47 0.54 25.32 6.25
N GLU A 48 0.78 26.38 5.49
CA GLU A 48 -0.05 27.58 5.50
C GLU A 48 -1.42 27.30 4.89
N ALA A 49 -1.43 26.60 3.76
CA ALA A 49 -2.62 26.16 3.07
C ALA A 49 -3.55 25.32 3.96
N GLN A 50 -2.99 24.36 4.70
CA GLN A 50 -3.71 23.53 5.67
C GLN A 50 -4.40 24.39 6.75
N LYS A 51 -3.69 25.39 7.30
CA LYS A 51 -4.27 26.29 8.32
C LYS A 51 -5.45 27.07 7.75
N MET A 52 -5.31 27.59 6.53
CA MET A 52 -6.39 28.29 5.84
C MET A 52 -7.60 27.39 5.58
N LEU A 53 -7.37 26.16 5.09
CA LEU A 53 -8.45 25.19 4.89
C LEU A 53 -9.14 24.85 6.21
N THR A 54 -8.39 24.64 7.28
CA THR A 54 -8.94 24.31 8.61
C THR A 54 -9.89 25.40 9.12
N VAL A 55 -9.58 26.68 8.88
CA VAL A 55 -10.47 27.81 9.20
C VAL A 55 -11.74 27.74 8.35
N LYS A 56 -11.61 27.59 7.03
CA LYS A 56 -12.77 27.50 6.12
C LYS A 56 -13.70 26.32 6.45
N VAL A 57 -13.15 25.17 6.80
CA VAL A 57 -13.90 23.99 7.24
C VAL A 57 -14.73 24.29 8.50
N LYS A 58 -14.17 25.06 9.46
CA LYS A 58 -14.89 25.49 10.66
C LYS A 58 -15.97 26.52 10.34
N ASP A 59 -15.67 27.49 9.47
CA ASP A 59 -16.61 28.56 9.08
C ASP A 59 -17.84 27.99 8.35
N GLU A 60 -17.65 26.97 7.51
CA GLU A 60 -18.72 26.22 6.84
C GLU A 60 -19.46 25.25 7.78
N GLY A 61 -19.08 25.19 9.06
CA GLY A 61 -19.71 24.34 10.05
C GLY A 61 -19.56 22.84 9.76
N ILE A 62 -18.53 22.44 8.99
CA ILE A 62 -18.25 21.03 8.71
C ILE A 62 -17.74 20.38 9.99
N ARG A 63 -18.58 19.50 10.55
CA ARG A 63 -18.29 18.74 11.77
C ARG A 63 -17.88 17.31 11.43
N GLY A 64 -16.99 16.75 12.23
CA GLY A 64 -16.50 15.38 12.10
C GLY A 64 -15.09 15.27 12.68
N LYS A 65 -14.62 14.03 12.88
CA LYS A 65 -13.20 13.79 13.18
C LYS A 65 -12.43 13.88 11.86
N LEU A 66 -12.09 15.09 11.46
CA LEU A 66 -11.20 15.38 10.34
C LEU A 66 -9.77 15.49 10.87
N HIS A 67 -8.84 14.83 10.20
CA HIS A 67 -7.41 14.99 10.42
C HIS A 67 -6.79 15.58 9.16
N PHE A 68 -5.81 16.46 9.34
CA PHE A 68 -5.12 17.15 8.27
C PHE A 68 -3.62 16.98 8.50
N ASP A 69 -2.93 16.64 7.43
CA ASP A 69 -1.49 16.36 7.42
C ASP A 69 -0.86 17.05 6.22
N ALA A 70 -0.05 18.08 6.45
CA ALA A 70 0.63 18.80 5.39
C ALA A 70 2.01 18.20 5.16
N GLU A 71 2.20 17.69 3.95
CA GLU A 71 3.49 17.27 3.43
C GLU A 71 4.06 18.37 2.52
N SER A 72 5.28 18.17 2.01
CA SER A 72 5.88 19.17 1.10
C SER A 72 5.02 19.38 -0.14
N ASP A 73 4.45 18.30 -0.68
CA ASP A 73 3.86 18.28 -2.03
C ASP A 73 2.33 18.26 -2.01
N PHE A 74 1.70 18.03 -0.86
CA PHE A 74 0.25 17.97 -0.73
C PHE A 74 -0.23 18.20 0.70
N VAL A 75 -1.54 18.42 0.85
CA VAL A 75 -2.25 18.28 2.13
C VAL A 75 -3.13 17.03 2.07
N GLY A 76 -2.86 16.09 2.98
CA GLY A 76 -3.68 14.91 3.24
C GLY A 76 -4.82 15.26 4.19
N ILE A 77 -6.05 14.90 3.81
CA ILE A 77 -7.25 15.12 4.62
C ILE A 77 -7.90 13.77 4.86
N TYR A 78 -8.16 13.41 6.11
CA TYR A 78 -8.60 12.06 6.48
C TYR A 78 -9.84 12.09 7.36
N SER A 79 -10.74 11.13 7.15
CA SER A 79 -11.82 10.84 8.10
C SER A 79 -12.42 9.45 7.92
N ARG A 80 -12.87 8.85 9.03
CA ARG A 80 -13.79 7.68 8.98
C ARG A 80 -15.22 8.06 8.64
N ASN A 81 -15.56 9.35 8.69
CA ASN A 81 -16.89 9.84 8.34
C ASN A 81 -16.89 10.28 6.87
N GLY A 82 -17.40 9.43 5.99
CA GLY A 82 -17.48 9.72 4.56
C GLY A 82 -18.29 10.99 4.23
N LYS A 83 -19.35 11.30 5.00
CA LYS A 83 -20.11 12.55 4.79
C LYS A 83 -19.29 13.79 5.16
N ALA A 84 -18.40 13.70 6.14
CA ALA A 84 -17.50 14.79 6.47
C ALA A 84 -16.47 15.02 5.35
N ILE A 85 -15.88 13.95 4.81
CA ILE A 85 -14.91 14.08 3.71
C ILE A 85 -15.57 14.62 2.44
N LEU A 86 -16.81 14.18 2.13
CA LEU A 86 -17.56 14.66 0.97
C LEU A 86 -17.83 16.17 1.07
N LYS A 87 -18.20 16.66 2.25
CA LYS A 87 -18.38 18.09 2.49
C LYS A 87 -17.09 18.88 2.28
N VAL A 88 -15.94 18.32 2.67
CA VAL A 88 -14.64 18.94 2.40
C VAL A 88 -14.33 18.95 0.90
N ALA A 89 -14.56 17.85 0.17
CA ALA A 89 -14.39 17.82 -1.28
C ALA A 89 -15.27 18.85 -2.00
N VAL A 90 -16.55 18.97 -1.59
CA VAL A 90 -17.47 20.00 -2.11
C VAL A 90 -16.97 21.40 -1.80
N LEU A 91 -16.47 21.66 -0.59
CA LEU A 91 -15.87 22.94 -0.23
C LEU A 91 -14.67 23.27 -1.12
N LEU A 92 -13.76 22.32 -1.34
CA LEU A 92 -12.59 22.51 -2.20
C LEU A 92 -12.98 22.85 -3.64
N ASN A 93 -13.93 22.12 -4.23
CA ASN A 93 -14.44 22.44 -5.58
C ASN A 93 -15.03 23.85 -5.65
N LYS A 94 -15.81 24.28 -4.65
CA LYS A 94 -16.35 25.65 -4.59
C LYS A 94 -15.25 26.70 -4.54
N LEU A 95 -14.20 26.43 -3.77
CA LEU A 95 -13.06 27.32 -3.63
C LEU A 95 -12.24 27.40 -4.94
N MET A 96 -12.16 26.30 -5.69
CA MET A 96 -11.53 26.23 -7.03
C MET A 96 -12.32 26.95 -8.12
N LYS A 97 -13.56 27.39 -7.85
CA LYS A 97 -14.46 28.03 -8.82
C LYS A 97 -14.74 27.16 -10.05
N GLU A 98 -14.60 25.85 -9.89
CA GLU A 98 -15.02 24.91 -10.91
C GLU A 98 -16.56 24.90 -10.99
N ASP A 99 -17.09 24.73 -12.20
CA ASP A 99 -18.54 24.55 -12.45
C ASP A 99 -18.97 23.17 -11.92
N PHE A 100 -18.86 22.99 -10.61
CA PHE A 100 -19.32 21.80 -9.92
C PHE A 100 -20.82 21.94 -9.66
N ASN A 101 -21.60 21.22 -10.46
CA ASN A 101 -23.04 21.19 -10.31
C ASN A 101 -23.43 20.38 -9.05
N LEU A 102 -23.80 21.09 -7.99
CA LEU A 102 -24.20 20.55 -6.69
C LEU A 102 -25.47 19.67 -6.74
N LEU A 103 -26.15 19.59 -7.90
CA LEU A 103 -27.39 18.84 -8.06
C LEU A 103 -27.28 17.35 -7.74
N ASN A 104 -26.08 16.76 -7.81
CA ASN A 104 -25.87 15.31 -7.60
C ASN A 104 -25.23 14.94 -6.25
N ILE A 105 -25.20 15.84 -5.25
CA ILE A 105 -24.66 15.51 -3.90
C ILE A 105 -25.33 14.25 -3.32
N GLN A 106 -26.63 14.08 -3.53
CA GLN A 106 -27.37 12.92 -3.03
C GLN A 106 -26.83 11.59 -3.59
N GLU A 107 -26.36 11.57 -4.84
CA GLU A 107 -25.78 10.37 -5.44
C GLU A 107 -24.44 10.02 -4.77
N TYR A 108 -23.60 11.02 -4.48
CA TYR A 108 -22.36 10.81 -3.74
C TYR A 108 -22.61 10.36 -2.30
N GLU A 109 -23.61 10.92 -1.63
CA GLU A 109 -24.01 10.46 -0.29
C GLU A 109 -24.51 9.02 -0.31
N GLN A 110 -25.32 8.65 -1.31
CA GLN A 110 -25.78 7.27 -1.51
C GLN A 110 -24.61 6.32 -1.78
N PHE A 111 -23.65 6.73 -2.62
CA PHE A 111 -22.43 5.95 -2.87
C PHE A 111 -21.69 5.68 -1.55
N ILE A 112 -21.39 6.72 -0.78
CA ILE A 112 -20.67 6.64 0.49
C ILE A 112 -21.40 5.76 1.50
N ASP A 113 -22.73 5.90 1.61
CA ASP A 113 -23.54 5.10 2.53
C ASP A 113 -23.62 3.62 2.08
N SER A 114 -23.52 3.35 0.78
CA SER A 114 -23.54 2.00 0.20
C SER A 114 -22.18 1.32 0.17
N TRP A 115 -21.08 2.08 0.26
CA TRP A 115 -19.72 1.57 0.11
C TRP A 115 -19.38 0.54 1.18
N LYS A 116 -19.05 -0.67 0.74
CA LYS A 116 -18.57 -1.75 1.60
C LYS A 116 -17.08 -1.92 1.40
N ARG A 117 -16.32 -1.47 2.39
CA ARG A 117 -14.89 -1.68 2.47
C ARG A 117 -14.55 -3.15 2.17
N PRO A 118 -13.65 -3.43 1.21
CA PRO A 118 -13.23 -4.79 0.92
C PRO A 118 -12.48 -5.41 2.12
N LYS A 119 -12.51 -6.74 2.22
CA LYS A 119 -11.89 -7.44 3.34
C LYS A 119 -10.40 -7.63 3.11
N LYS A 120 -9.59 -7.14 4.03
CA LYS A 120 -8.15 -7.44 4.14
C LYS A 120 -7.89 -8.94 4.21
N GLN A 121 -6.89 -9.45 3.48
CA GLN A 121 -6.37 -10.80 3.67
C GLN A 121 -5.76 -10.94 5.08
N LYS A 122 -5.92 -12.11 5.71
CA LYS A 122 -5.20 -12.40 6.96
C LYS A 122 -3.80 -12.90 6.63
N TRP A 123 -2.79 -12.28 7.24
CA TRP A 123 -1.39 -12.66 7.08
C TRP A 123 -0.60 -12.32 8.36
N GLY A 124 0.57 -12.91 8.52
CA GLY A 124 1.48 -12.68 9.63
C GLY A 124 2.77 -13.48 9.50
N ILE A 125 3.63 -13.37 10.52
CA ILE A 125 4.90 -14.10 10.59
C ILE A 125 4.66 -15.61 10.47
N GLY A 126 5.45 -16.28 9.63
CA GLY A 126 5.39 -17.71 9.33
C GLY A 126 4.57 -18.05 8.08
N ASP A 127 3.77 -17.11 7.57
CA ASP A 127 2.94 -17.35 6.40
C ASP A 127 3.79 -17.43 5.13
N ILE A 128 3.55 -18.48 4.35
CA ILE A 128 4.06 -18.67 2.99
C ILE A 128 3.13 -17.94 2.03
N PHE A 129 3.72 -17.17 1.12
CA PHE A 129 2.99 -16.44 0.10
C PHE A 129 3.54 -16.73 -1.29
N SER A 130 2.75 -16.35 -2.30
CA SER A 130 3.14 -16.44 -3.71
C SER A 130 3.20 -15.08 -4.38
N ILE A 131 4.13 -14.95 -5.32
CA ILE A 131 4.33 -13.81 -6.21
C ILE A 131 4.02 -14.30 -7.62
N LYS A 132 2.95 -13.79 -8.23
CA LYS A 132 2.54 -14.19 -9.58
C LYS A 132 3.40 -13.46 -10.61
N LEU A 133 4.01 -14.19 -11.53
CA LEU A 133 4.78 -13.60 -12.62
C LEU A 133 3.93 -13.46 -13.90
N PRO A 134 4.28 -12.53 -14.82
CA PRO A 134 3.65 -12.42 -16.14
C PRO A 134 3.71 -13.69 -16.99
N SER A 135 4.72 -14.55 -16.76
CA SER A 135 4.86 -15.87 -17.41
C SER A 135 3.74 -16.87 -17.02
N GLY A 136 2.93 -16.54 -16.01
CA GLY A 136 1.93 -17.44 -15.44
C GLY A 136 2.52 -18.45 -14.44
N THR A 137 3.79 -18.31 -14.07
CA THR A 137 4.41 -19.05 -12.97
C THR A 137 4.43 -18.23 -11.69
N TYR A 138 4.86 -18.85 -10.59
CA TYR A 138 4.85 -18.25 -9.27
C TYR A 138 6.20 -18.42 -8.59
N PHE A 139 6.67 -17.34 -7.95
CA PHE A 139 7.68 -17.40 -6.90
C PHE A 139 7.03 -17.52 -5.53
N PHE A 140 7.80 -17.98 -4.56
CA PHE A 140 7.33 -18.17 -3.19
C PHE A 140 8.26 -17.50 -2.19
N GLY A 141 7.65 -17.06 -1.08
CA GLY A 141 8.38 -16.48 0.03
C GLY A 141 7.71 -16.76 1.37
N GLN A 142 8.38 -16.39 2.44
CA GLN A 142 7.87 -16.49 3.82
C GLN A 142 8.01 -15.14 4.53
N ILE A 143 6.95 -14.70 5.22
CA ILE A 143 7.04 -13.55 6.12
C ILE A 143 7.78 -13.99 7.38
N VAL A 144 8.92 -13.39 7.70
CA VAL A 144 9.76 -13.83 8.83
C VAL A 144 9.86 -12.84 9.97
N GLU A 145 9.60 -11.56 9.70
CA GLU A 145 9.69 -10.50 10.69
C GLU A 145 8.78 -9.34 10.29
N LEU A 146 8.40 -8.51 11.27
CA LEU A 146 7.75 -7.21 11.02
C LEU A 146 8.70 -6.09 11.47
N ASN A 147 9.22 -5.33 10.51
CA ASN A 147 9.93 -4.08 10.80
C ASN A 147 8.95 -3.08 11.42
N GLU A 148 9.36 -2.46 12.53
CA GLU A 148 8.55 -1.53 13.34
C GLU A 148 7.15 -2.08 13.71
N GLY A 149 7.00 -3.41 13.74
CA GLY A 149 5.74 -4.09 14.08
C GLY A 149 4.65 -4.07 13.01
N VAL A 150 4.88 -3.46 11.84
CA VAL A 150 3.85 -3.30 10.79
C VAL A 150 4.31 -3.73 9.40
N ALA A 151 5.60 -3.64 9.09
CA ALA A 151 6.08 -3.75 7.73
C ALA A 151 6.79 -5.11 7.51
N PRO A 152 6.27 -6.00 6.63
CA PRO A 152 6.77 -7.36 6.53
C PRO A 152 8.17 -7.42 5.89
N ILE A 153 9.06 -8.15 6.56
CA ILE A 153 10.31 -8.63 5.99
C ILE A 153 10.09 -10.07 5.55
N CYS A 154 10.36 -10.34 4.29
CA CYS A 154 10.09 -11.60 3.65
C CYS A 154 11.38 -12.25 3.15
N LEU A 155 11.50 -13.57 3.33
CA LEU A 155 12.47 -14.37 2.59
C LEU A 155 11.87 -14.78 1.26
N ILE A 156 12.67 -14.76 0.20
CA ILE A 156 12.30 -15.27 -1.12
C ILE A 156 13.06 -16.56 -1.39
N PHE A 157 12.37 -17.57 -1.88
CA PHE A 157 12.95 -18.88 -2.17
C PHE A 157 13.31 -19.02 -3.66
N ASP A 158 14.38 -19.75 -3.96
CA ASP A 158 14.67 -20.27 -5.30
C ASP A 158 13.66 -21.37 -5.65
N LEU A 159 12.43 -20.95 -5.93
CA LEU A 159 11.35 -21.85 -6.25
C LEU A 159 10.38 -21.17 -7.21
N ASN A 160 10.46 -21.56 -8.48
CA ASN A 160 9.58 -21.10 -9.55
C ASN A 160 8.69 -22.27 -10.00
N SER A 161 7.39 -22.17 -9.80
CA SER A 161 6.46 -23.25 -10.15
C SER A 161 5.14 -22.74 -10.71
N LYS A 162 4.47 -23.57 -11.53
CA LYS A 162 3.07 -23.37 -11.92
C LYS A 162 2.08 -23.93 -10.90
N HIS A 163 2.58 -24.71 -9.94
CA HIS A 163 1.79 -25.44 -8.97
C HIS A 163 2.13 -24.98 -7.55
N MET A 164 1.18 -25.18 -6.65
CA MET A 164 1.40 -24.94 -5.23
C MET A 164 2.48 -25.90 -4.72
N PRO A 165 3.56 -25.40 -4.09
CA PRO A 165 4.63 -26.24 -3.60
C PRO A 165 4.21 -26.93 -2.31
N SER A 166 4.73 -28.14 -2.13
CA SER A 166 4.70 -28.85 -0.87
C SER A 166 5.59 -28.17 0.18
N THR A 167 5.30 -28.46 1.45
CA THR A 167 6.12 -28.02 2.58
C THR A 167 7.59 -28.46 2.43
N GLN A 168 7.82 -29.67 1.91
CA GLN A 168 9.18 -30.20 1.71
C GLN A 168 9.93 -29.43 0.62
N GLU A 169 9.28 -29.12 -0.51
CA GLU A 169 9.89 -28.29 -1.57
C GLU A 169 10.32 -26.92 -1.05
N ILE A 170 9.50 -26.30 -0.18
CA ILE A 170 9.85 -25.03 0.47
C ILE A 170 11.03 -25.22 1.45
N TYR A 171 11.05 -26.32 2.22
CA TYR A 171 12.16 -26.63 3.13
C TYR A 171 13.47 -26.96 2.41
N ASP A 172 13.42 -27.48 1.20
CA ASP A 172 14.61 -27.82 0.41
C ASP A 172 15.10 -26.63 -0.43
N ALA A 173 14.20 -25.70 -0.78
CA ALA A 173 14.53 -24.53 -1.58
C ALA A 173 15.59 -23.65 -0.92
N GLU A 174 16.45 -23.04 -1.74
CA GLU A 174 17.45 -22.08 -1.30
C GLU A 174 16.79 -20.73 -0.98
N ILE A 175 17.28 -20.02 0.04
CA ILE A 175 16.85 -18.62 0.27
C ILE A 175 17.73 -17.71 -0.57
N ILE A 176 17.12 -17.03 -1.55
CA ILE A 176 17.86 -16.18 -2.51
C ILE A 176 18.01 -14.74 -2.02
N THR A 177 17.07 -14.23 -1.24
CA THR A 177 17.14 -12.88 -0.66
C THR A 177 16.20 -12.71 0.53
N ALA A 178 16.40 -11.64 1.29
CA ALA A 178 15.42 -11.07 2.20
C ALA A 178 15.06 -9.64 1.77
N VAL A 179 13.77 -9.31 1.78
CA VAL A 179 13.27 -8.02 1.31
C VAL A 179 12.24 -7.46 2.28
N TRP A 180 12.33 -6.16 2.54
CA TRP A 180 11.23 -5.41 3.16
C TRP A 180 10.26 -4.99 2.08
N ILE A 181 9.00 -5.41 2.23
CA ILE A 181 7.92 -5.11 1.30
C ILE A 181 6.81 -4.36 2.04
N ASN A 182 6.07 -3.51 1.33
CA ASN A 182 4.93 -2.84 1.93
C ASN A 182 3.79 -3.82 2.24
N SER A 183 3.11 -3.61 3.37
CA SER A 183 2.05 -4.50 3.84
C SER A 183 0.79 -4.46 2.95
N TYR A 184 0.57 -3.36 2.23
CA TYR A 184 -0.56 -3.18 1.30
C TYR A 184 -0.70 -4.34 0.31
N TYR A 185 0.42 -4.89 -0.19
CA TYR A 185 0.40 -5.97 -1.17
C TYR A 185 -0.08 -7.32 -0.61
N PHE A 186 -0.01 -7.50 0.71
CA PHE A 186 -0.64 -8.66 1.35
C PHE A 186 -2.11 -8.39 1.65
N ASP A 187 -2.47 -7.15 1.95
CA ASP A 187 -3.83 -6.76 2.31
C ASP A 187 -4.82 -6.93 1.15
N ASP A 188 -4.38 -6.56 -0.05
CA ASP A 188 -5.15 -6.49 -1.30
C ASP A 188 -5.08 -7.74 -2.18
N TYR A 189 -4.47 -8.82 -1.67
CA TYR A 189 -4.29 -10.10 -2.37
C TYR A 189 -3.32 -10.04 -3.57
N THR A 190 -2.53 -8.97 -3.73
CA THR A 190 -1.43 -8.96 -4.71
C THR A 190 -0.47 -10.13 -4.45
N PHE A 191 -0.12 -10.35 -3.17
CA PHE A 191 0.55 -11.56 -2.71
C PHE A 191 -0.44 -12.47 -1.96
N ASN A 192 -0.72 -13.61 -2.58
CA ASN A 192 -1.63 -14.60 -1.99
C ASN A 192 -0.90 -15.38 -0.89
N VAL A 193 -1.41 -15.28 0.34
CA VAL A 193 -1.00 -16.14 1.45
C VAL A 193 -1.62 -17.52 1.27
N LEU A 194 -0.77 -18.55 1.34
CA LEU A 194 -1.14 -19.92 1.00
C LEU A 194 -1.38 -20.75 2.26
N PHE A 195 -0.37 -20.83 3.13
CA PHE A 195 -0.39 -21.61 4.38
C PHE A 195 0.70 -21.11 5.32
N ARG A 196 0.68 -21.58 6.57
CA ARG A 196 1.68 -21.23 7.58
C ARG A 196 2.69 -22.35 7.78
N MET A 197 3.94 -21.99 7.98
CA MET A 197 5.04 -22.88 8.36
C MET A 197 5.83 -22.32 9.53
N GLU A 198 6.67 -23.17 10.14
CA GLU A 198 7.74 -22.68 10.99
C GLU A 198 8.70 -21.79 10.19
N ILE A 199 9.31 -20.82 10.85
CA ILE A 199 10.27 -19.90 10.26
C ILE A 199 11.53 -20.63 9.80
N ILE A 200 11.80 -20.60 8.49
CA ILE A 200 12.91 -21.35 7.86
C ILE A 200 14.23 -20.59 7.93
N GLY A 201 14.18 -19.27 8.07
CA GLY A 201 15.36 -18.43 8.17
C GLY A 201 15.10 -17.16 8.94
N GLU A 202 16.18 -16.53 9.37
CA GLU A 202 16.17 -15.28 10.11
C GLU A 202 17.07 -14.25 9.43
N VAL A 203 16.71 -12.99 9.57
CA VAL A 203 17.55 -11.87 9.12
C VAL A 203 18.39 -11.43 10.31
N GLY A 204 19.70 -11.55 10.17
CA GLY A 204 20.69 -11.23 11.20
C GLY A 204 20.59 -9.80 11.73
N SER A 205 21.28 -9.58 12.85
CA SER A 205 21.20 -8.34 13.63
C SER A 205 21.74 -7.11 12.89
N THR A 206 21.09 -5.98 13.17
CA THR A 206 21.26 -4.64 12.62
C THR A 206 22.69 -4.09 12.75
N ASN A 207 23.36 -3.90 11.62
CA ASN A 207 24.38 -2.86 11.50
C ASN A 207 23.71 -1.61 10.91
N ARG A 208 24.29 -0.41 11.11
CA ARG A 208 23.77 0.87 10.57
C ARG A 208 23.57 0.90 9.04
N ARG A 209 24.06 -0.13 8.33
CA ARG A 209 23.95 -0.35 6.88
C ARG A 209 23.24 -1.68 6.58
N ASP A 210 22.12 -1.95 7.24
CA ASP A 210 21.28 -3.12 6.95
C ASP A 210 20.30 -2.78 5.80
N PRO A 211 20.58 -3.18 4.55
CA PRO A 211 19.71 -2.87 3.42
C PRO A 211 18.34 -3.56 3.53
N VAL A 212 18.22 -4.68 4.25
CA VAL A 212 16.95 -5.43 4.38
C VAL A 212 15.91 -4.59 5.12
N ARG A 213 16.32 -3.82 6.13
CA ARG A 213 15.44 -2.99 6.97
C ARG A 213 15.40 -1.51 6.59
N ASN A 214 16.28 -1.07 5.69
CA ASN A 214 16.38 0.34 5.29
C ASN A 214 15.90 0.59 3.85
N VAL A 215 15.66 -0.45 3.05
CA VAL A 215 15.16 -0.33 1.68
C VAL A 215 13.84 -1.08 1.54
N THR A 216 12.77 -0.34 1.28
CA THR A 216 11.47 -0.91 0.91
C THR A 216 11.42 -1.17 -0.59
N TRP A 217 10.93 -2.34 -0.98
CA TRP A 217 10.81 -2.72 -2.38
C TRP A 217 9.35 -2.70 -2.84
N SER A 218 9.14 -2.24 -4.08
CA SER A 218 7.85 -2.32 -4.77
C SER A 218 7.58 -3.73 -5.30
N THR A 219 6.32 -4.02 -5.64
CA THR A 219 5.96 -5.24 -6.37
C THR A 219 6.69 -5.34 -7.70
N SER A 220 6.75 -4.26 -8.48
CA SER A 220 7.42 -4.26 -9.79
C SER A 220 8.90 -4.60 -9.67
N SER A 221 9.59 -4.07 -8.65
CA SER A 221 11.01 -4.40 -8.39
C SER A 221 11.18 -5.87 -8.02
N LEU A 222 10.25 -6.43 -7.24
CA LEU A 222 10.30 -7.83 -6.83
C LEU A 222 9.97 -8.78 -7.99
N GLU A 223 9.00 -8.42 -8.84
CA GLU A 223 8.70 -9.13 -10.08
C GLU A 223 9.90 -9.11 -11.03
N GLU A 224 10.54 -7.95 -11.24
CA GLU A 224 11.76 -7.82 -12.04
C GLU A 224 12.86 -8.75 -11.49
N PHE A 225 13.07 -8.74 -10.17
CA PHE A 225 14.04 -9.61 -9.52
C PHE A 225 13.72 -11.10 -9.77
N CYS A 226 12.49 -11.54 -9.49
CA CYS A 226 12.06 -12.93 -9.66
C CYS A 226 12.12 -13.40 -11.12
N MET A 227 11.84 -12.52 -12.09
CA MET A 227 11.93 -12.84 -13.51
C MET A 227 13.37 -12.98 -14.00
N ASN A 228 14.29 -12.19 -13.46
CA ASN A 228 15.61 -12.00 -14.05
C ASN A 228 16.77 -12.62 -13.27
N TYR A 229 16.61 -13.02 -11.99
CA TYR A 229 17.77 -13.54 -11.23
C TYR A 229 18.34 -14.84 -11.82
N GLN A 230 17.53 -15.68 -12.48
CA GLN A 230 18.00 -16.89 -13.17
C GLN A 230 18.65 -16.61 -14.53
N LEU A 231 18.47 -15.40 -15.08
CA LEU A 231 18.96 -15.01 -16.40
C LEU A 231 20.34 -14.33 -16.35
N GLU A 232 20.98 -14.29 -15.18
CA GLU A 232 22.25 -13.59 -14.92
C GLU A 232 22.26 -12.12 -15.38
N TRP A 233 21.08 -11.52 -15.51
CA TRP A 233 20.93 -10.12 -15.89
C TRP A 233 21.47 -9.24 -14.77
N LYS A 234 22.35 -8.30 -15.12
CA LYS A 234 22.90 -7.32 -14.17
C LYS A 234 22.09 -6.03 -14.23
N SER A 235 21.18 -5.86 -13.27
CA SER A 235 20.56 -4.57 -12.96
C SER A 235 20.87 -4.21 -11.51
N GLU A 236 20.92 -2.92 -11.21
CA GLU A 236 21.18 -2.43 -9.85
C GLU A 236 20.14 -2.98 -8.85
N VAL A 237 18.88 -3.15 -9.27
CA VAL A 237 17.80 -3.77 -8.49
C VAL A 237 18.17 -5.21 -8.11
N ILE A 238 18.59 -6.01 -9.10
CA ILE A 238 18.93 -7.42 -8.88
C ILE A 238 20.14 -7.54 -7.96
N GLU A 239 21.20 -6.77 -8.21
CA GLU A 239 22.43 -6.82 -7.41
C GLU A 239 22.17 -6.40 -5.95
N ASN A 240 21.40 -5.33 -5.74
CA ASN A 240 21.05 -4.85 -4.40
C ASN A 240 20.18 -5.86 -3.63
N MET A 241 19.20 -6.48 -4.28
CA MET A 241 18.40 -7.54 -3.64
C MET A 241 19.24 -8.79 -3.37
N LEU A 242 20.11 -9.25 -4.28
CA LEU A 242 20.96 -10.41 -4.02
C LEU A 242 21.93 -10.17 -2.86
N TYR A 243 22.44 -8.93 -2.72
CA TYR A 243 23.31 -8.57 -1.61
C TYR A 243 22.66 -8.79 -0.23
N ASN A 244 21.34 -8.65 -0.13
CA ASN A 244 20.59 -8.91 1.11
C ASN A 244 20.74 -10.35 1.63
N ARG A 245 21.06 -11.30 0.75
CA ARG A 245 21.31 -12.70 1.14
C ARG A 245 22.40 -12.84 2.20
N HIS A 246 23.39 -11.95 2.23
CA HIS A 246 24.46 -11.96 3.24
C HIS A 246 23.95 -11.72 4.67
N PHE A 247 22.74 -11.20 4.82
CA PHE A 247 22.09 -10.96 6.10
C PHE A 247 21.18 -12.11 6.52
N VAL A 248 20.97 -13.11 5.66
CA VAL A 248 20.05 -14.22 5.93
C VAL A 248 20.80 -15.41 6.50
N ARG A 249 20.24 -16.00 7.56
CA ARG A 249 20.69 -17.28 8.10
C ARG A 249 19.53 -18.27 8.06
N ARG A 250 19.74 -19.43 7.45
CA ARG A 250 18.79 -20.53 7.53
C ARG A 250 18.78 -21.06 8.96
N ARG A 251 17.59 -21.26 9.54
CA ARG A 251 17.46 -21.97 10.81
C ARG A 251 17.78 -23.44 10.57
N LYS A 252 18.60 -24.03 11.44
CA LYS A 252 18.79 -25.47 11.44
C LYS A 252 17.47 -26.10 11.86
N CYS A 253 16.87 -26.92 11.00
CA CYS A 253 15.75 -27.75 11.40
C CYS A 253 16.18 -28.60 12.59
N MET A 254 15.50 -28.46 13.73
CA MET A 254 15.50 -29.50 14.75
C MET A 254 14.55 -30.58 14.24
N ILE A 255 15.06 -31.51 13.44
CA ILE A 255 14.34 -32.74 13.14
C ILE A 255 14.51 -33.60 14.41
N GLU A 256 13.43 -33.78 15.17
CA GLU A 256 13.30 -34.90 16.12
C GLU A 256 13.02 -36.20 15.38
#